data_AF-A0A3M8FUL5-F1
#
_entry.id   AF-A0A3M8FUL5-F1
#
_cell.length_a   1.000
_cell.length_b   1.000
_cell.length_c   1.000
_cell.angle_alpha   90.00
_cell.angle_beta   90.00
_cell.angle_gamma   90.00
#
_symmetry.space_group_name_H-M   'P 1'
#
loop_
_entity.id
_entity.type
_entity.pdbx_description
1 polymer ?
#
loop_
_entity_poly.entity_id
_entity_poly.type
_entity_poly.pdbx_seq_one_letter_code
_entity_poly.pdbx_strand_id
1 'polypeptide(L)'
;MQAKPVQIAVIVIGLLVGVVGIVLATSGGGGADLANRMVLIDVKTGDVYSVSLQGRSVRLPYPHPDTSESTLLPASLDEDTNTWYLSNRYLKALENIEGISDKVDTESGKVDIPADTKPQSID
;
A
#
# COMPACT_ATOMS: atom_id res chain seq x y z
N MET A 1 21.58 -33.97 45.77
CA MET A 1 22.62 -33.01 45.35
C MET A 1 21.99 -31.62 45.41
N GLN A 2 22.41 -30.78 46.35
CA GLN A 2 21.85 -29.44 46.56
C GLN A 2 22.44 -28.49 45.51
N ALA A 3 21.60 -27.89 44.68
CA ALA A 3 22.07 -26.94 43.66
C ALA A 3 22.77 -25.76 44.35
N LYS A 4 23.93 -25.36 43.83
CA LYS A 4 24.66 -24.22 44.41
C LYS A 4 23.84 -22.94 44.15
N PRO A 5 23.73 -22.01 45.11
CA PRO A 5 22.95 -20.78 44.95
C PRO A 5 23.25 -19.99 43.67
N VAL A 6 24.51 -20.03 43.23
CA VAL A 6 24.97 -19.40 41.98
C VAL A 6 24.35 -20.05 40.72
N GLN A 7 24.15 -21.37 40.73
CA GLN A 7 23.50 -22.06 39.61
C GLN A 7 22.03 -21.66 39.47
N ILE A 8 21.36 -21.48 40.61
CA ILE A 8 19.97 -21.00 40.64
C ILE A 8 19.90 -19.57 40.08
N ALA A 9 20.83 -18.70 40.47
CA ALA A 9 20.89 -17.33 39.96
C ALA A 9 21.07 -17.27 38.43
N VAL A 10 21.97 -18.09 37.87
CA VAL A 10 22.21 -18.15 36.42
C VAL A 10 20.98 -18.65 35.66
N ILE A 11 20.28 -19.66 36.18
CA ILE A 11 19.04 -20.18 35.57
C ILE A 11 17.96 -19.10 35.53
N VAL A 12 17.76 -18.38 36.64
CA VAL A 12 16.76 -17.32 36.74
C VAL A 12 17.06 -16.18 35.78
N ILE A 13 18.32 -15.75 35.68
CA ILE A 13 18.73 -14.70 34.74
C ILE A 13 18.50 -15.14 33.28
N GLY A 14 18.89 -16.38 32.94
CA GLY A 14 18.66 -16.92 31.60
C GLY A 14 17.18 -16.99 31.23
N LEU A 15 16.32 -17.36 32.18
CA LEU A 15 14.87 -17.36 32.01
C LEU A 15 14.32 -15.96 31.78
N LEU A 16 14.75 -14.98 32.57
CA LEU A 16 14.31 -13.59 32.42
C LEU A 16 14.71 -13.01 31.06
N VAL A 17 15.96 -13.23 30.64
CA VAL A 17 16.45 -12.78 29.32
C VAL A 17 15.67 -13.46 28.20
N GLY A 18 15.42 -14.77 28.32
CA GLY A 18 14.64 -15.52 27.34
C GLY A 18 13.20 -15.00 27.20
N VAL A 19 12.52 -14.74 28.32
CA VAL A 19 11.15 -14.20 28.32
C VAL A 19 11.12 -12.79 27.71
N VAL A 20 12.05 -11.91 28.08
CA VAL A 20 12.15 -10.56 27.51
C VAL A 20 12.41 -10.63 26.00
N GLY A 21 13.31 -11.53 25.56
CA GLY A 21 13.59 -11.75 24.14
C GLY A 21 12.36 -12.20 23.35
N ILE A 22 11.56 -13.12 23.89
CA ILE A 22 10.31 -13.57 23.25
C ILE A 22 9.29 -12.42 23.16
N VAL A 23 9.14 -11.64 24.24
CA VAL A 23 8.22 -10.49 24.24
C VAL A 23 8.66 -9.48 23.18
N LEU A 24 9.93 -9.10 23.12
CA LEU A 24 10.44 -8.15 22.13
C LEU A 24 10.31 -8.68 20.69
N ALA A 25 10.61 -9.96 20.46
CA ALA A 25 10.50 -10.57 19.13
C ALA A 25 9.05 -10.65 18.63
N THR A 26 8.08 -10.82 19.54
CA THR A 26 6.65 -10.91 19.18
C THR A 26 5.94 -9.56 19.17
N SER A 27 6.41 -8.58 19.95
CA SER A 27 5.82 -7.22 20.00
C SER A 27 6.39 -6.26 18.95
N GLY A 28 7.58 -6.54 18.40
CA GLY A 28 8.16 -5.77 17.28
C GLY A 28 7.55 -6.08 15.92
N GLY A 29 6.62 -7.04 15.83
CA GLY A 29 5.85 -7.36 14.64
C GLY A 29 4.76 -6.31 14.40
N GLY A 30 5.15 -5.06 14.14
CA GLY A 30 4.28 -4.12 13.45
C GLY A 30 3.96 -4.76 12.11
N GLY A 31 2.75 -5.30 11.94
CA GLY A 31 2.27 -5.72 10.63
C GLY A 31 2.53 -4.58 9.65
N ALA A 32 2.85 -4.90 8.40
CA ALA A 32 2.92 -3.87 7.37
C ALA A 32 1.66 -3.01 7.51
N ASP A 33 1.83 -1.72 7.83
CA ASP A 33 0.74 -0.76 7.88
C ASP A 33 0.28 -0.58 6.44
N LEU A 34 -0.46 -1.58 5.96
CA LEU A 34 -1.11 -1.59 4.68
C LEU A 34 -2.07 -0.42 4.77
N ALA A 35 -1.71 0.67 4.07
CA ALA A 35 -2.51 1.86 3.99
C ALA A 35 -3.99 1.44 3.85
N ASN A 36 -4.83 1.85 4.80
CA ASN A 36 -6.24 1.48 4.82
C ASN A 36 -6.99 1.99 3.58
N ARG A 37 -6.34 2.79 2.74
CA ARG A 37 -6.84 3.35 1.49
C ARG A 37 -5.81 3.18 0.38
N MET A 38 -6.31 2.91 -0.82
CA MET A 38 -5.54 2.93 -2.05
C MET A 38 -6.01 4.11 -2.90
N VAL A 39 -5.06 4.88 -3.43
CA VAL A 39 -5.36 5.93 -4.42
C VAL A 39 -5.39 5.29 -5.80
N LEU A 40 -6.42 5.65 -6.56
CA LEU A 40 -6.65 5.22 -7.93
C LEU A 40 -6.76 6.45 -8.82
N ILE A 41 -6.31 6.33 -10.07
CA ILE A 41 -6.46 7.38 -11.09
C ILE A 41 -7.30 6.79 -12.22
N ASP A 42 -8.31 7.53 -12.67
CA ASP A 42 -9.00 7.24 -13.92
C ASP A 42 -8.09 7.59 -15.09
N VAL A 43 -7.72 6.57 -15.86
CA VAL A 43 -6.86 6.77 -17.01
C VAL A 43 -7.55 7.48 -18.17
N LYS A 44 -8.89 7.60 -18.18
CA LYS A 44 -9.63 8.32 -19.22
C LYS A 44 -9.80 9.80 -18.93
N THR A 45 -9.97 10.19 -17.67
CA THR A 45 -10.24 11.59 -17.28
C THR A 45 -9.06 12.25 -16.56
N GLY A 46 -8.20 11.44 -15.93
CA GLY A 46 -7.17 11.88 -15.01
C GLY A 46 -7.71 12.18 -13.60
N ASP A 47 -8.95 11.80 -13.28
CA ASP A 47 -9.52 12.05 -11.96
C ASP A 47 -8.93 11.10 -10.90
N VAL A 48 -8.78 11.62 -9.68
CA VAL A 48 -8.19 10.89 -8.56
C VAL A 48 -9.28 10.39 -7.63
N TYR A 49 -9.24 9.09 -7.36
CA TYR A 49 -10.17 8.38 -6.49
C TYR A 49 -9.41 7.70 -5.34
N SER A 50 -10.13 7.38 -4.27
CA SER A 50 -9.61 6.57 -3.18
C SER A 50 -10.61 5.50 -2.78
N VAL A 51 -10.09 4.32 -2.47
CA VAL A 51 -10.88 3.16 -2.09
C VAL A 51 -10.33 2.56 -0.79
N SER A 52 -11.19 2.29 0.19
CA SER A 52 -10.78 1.56 1.40
C SER A 52 -10.36 0.13 1.06
N LEU A 53 -9.23 -0.30 1.63
CA LEU A 53 -8.74 -1.69 1.61
C LEU A 53 -9.13 -2.46 2.88
N GLN A 54 -9.78 -1.79 3.85
CA GLN A 54 -10.02 -2.37 5.16
C GLN A 54 -11.05 -3.51 5.06
N GLY A 55 -10.61 -4.72 5.40
CA GLY A 55 -11.48 -5.90 5.45
C GLY A 55 -11.96 -6.42 4.08
N ARG A 56 -11.40 -5.93 2.96
CA ARG A 56 -11.79 -6.40 1.61
C ARG A 56 -10.62 -6.45 0.63
N SER A 57 -10.71 -7.37 -0.33
CA SER A 57 -9.83 -7.39 -1.49
C SER A 57 -10.41 -6.51 -2.60
N VAL A 58 -9.57 -5.67 -3.20
CA VAL A 58 -9.94 -4.83 -4.34
C VAL A 58 -9.49 -5.50 -5.63
N ARG A 59 -10.41 -5.65 -6.60
CA ARG A 59 -10.08 -6.12 -7.95
C ARG A 59 -9.60 -4.95 -8.79
N LEU A 60 -8.49 -5.12 -9.48
CA LEU A 60 -7.85 -4.10 -10.31
C LEU A 60 -7.76 -4.60 -11.77
N PRO A 61 -7.99 -3.74 -12.78
CA PRO A 61 -8.43 -2.34 -12.68
C PRO A 61 -9.80 -2.22 -12.00
N TYR A 62 -10.01 -1.15 -11.22
CA TYR A 62 -11.26 -0.93 -10.50
C TYR A 62 -12.29 -0.26 -11.43
N PRO A 63 -13.58 -0.61 -11.33
CA PRO A 63 -14.61 0.03 -12.14
C PRO A 63 -14.85 1.48 -11.71
N HIS A 64 -15.00 2.38 -12.67
CA HIS A 64 -15.42 3.75 -12.44
C HIS A 64 -16.85 3.77 -11.87
N PRO A 65 -17.16 4.60 -10.84
CA PRO A 65 -18.47 4.60 -10.19
C PRO A 65 -19.63 4.93 -11.14
N ASP A 66 -19.43 5.89 -12.05
CA ASP A 66 -20.50 6.35 -12.95
C ASP A 66 -20.65 5.50 -14.23
N THR A 67 -19.55 5.03 -14.81
CA THR A 67 -19.57 4.35 -16.13
C THR A 67 -19.47 2.84 -16.01
N SER A 68 -19.11 2.31 -14.84
CA SER A 68 -18.81 0.88 -14.59
C SER A 68 -17.66 0.31 -15.44
N GLU A 69 -16.95 1.14 -16.20
CA GLU A 69 -15.79 0.71 -16.99
C GLU A 69 -14.56 0.53 -16.10
N SER A 70 -13.75 -0.50 -16.36
CA SER A 70 -12.54 -0.80 -15.59
C SER A 70 -11.37 0.11 -15.98
N THR A 71 -11.45 1.40 -15.61
CA THR A 71 -10.49 2.45 -15.97
C THR A 71 -9.66 2.96 -14.80
N LEU A 72 -10.01 2.61 -13.57
CA LEU A 72 -9.31 3.09 -12.38
C LEU A 72 -8.10 2.22 -12.07
N LEU A 73 -6.90 2.81 -12.11
CA LEU A 73 -5.64 2.12 -11.84
C LEU A 73 -4.94 2.67 -10.60
N PRO A 74 -4.22 1.83 -9.83
CA PRO A 74 -3.48 2.31 -8.68
C PRO A 74 -2.36 3.26 -9.07
N ALA A 75 -2.30 4.36 -8.34
CA ALA A 75 -1.26 5.37 -8.48
C ALA A 75 -0.58 5.64 -7.15
N SER A 76 0.65 6.12 -7.23
CA SER A 76 1.42 6.59 -6.07
C SER A 76 2.03 7.93 -6.42
N LEU A 77 1.99 8.85 -5.47
CA LEU A 77 2.68 10.11 -5.57
C LEU A 77 4.15 9.87 -5.24
N ASP A 78 5.04 10.23 -6.17
CA ASP A 78 6.46 10.33 -5.87
C ASP A 78 6.70 11.67 -5.17
N GLU A 79 7.08 11.61 -3.89
CA GLU A 79 7.30 12.79 -3.04
C GLU A 79 8.52 13.61 -3.49
N ASP A 80 9.50 12.99 -4.15
CA ASP A 80 10.71 13.69 -4.62
C ASP A 80 10.39 14.58 -5.84
N THR A 81 9.59 14.04 -6.77
CA THR A 81 9.24 14.72 -8.02
C THR A 81 7.87 15.40 -7.99
N ASN A 82 7.11 15.25 -6.90
CA ASN A 82 5.71 15.66 -6.76
C ASN A 82 4.85 15.24 -7.96
N THR A 83 5.12 14.05 -8.49
CA THR A 83 4.50 13.55 -9.72
C THR A 83 3.79 12.24 -9.42
N TRP A 84 2.59 12.07 -9.98
CA TRP A 84 1.84 10.83 -9.84
C TRP A 84 2.34 9.80 -10.84
N TYR A 85 2.49 8.56 -10.38
CA TYR A 85 2.88 7.43 -11.19
C TYR A 85 1.90 6.28 -11.03
N LEU A 86 1.43 5.75 -12.15
CA LEU A 86 0.76 4.47 -12.22
C LEU A 86 1.75 3.37 -11.88
N SER A 87 1.28 2.34 -11.17
CA SER A 87 2.15 1.20 -10.88
C SER A 87 2.54 0.48 -12.18
N ASN A 88 3.86 0.28 -12.39
CA ASN A 88 4.44 -0.36 -13.58
C ASN A 88 3.75 -1.68 -13.99
N ARG A 89 3.22 -2.42 -13.02
CA ARG A 89 2.50 -3.68 -13.25
C ARG A 89 1.22 -3.52 -14.08
N TYR A 90 0.66 -2.32 -14.16
CA TYR A 90 -0.58 -2.02 -14.87
C TYR A 90 -0.37 -1.23 -16.17
N LEU A 91 0.87 -0.90 -16.54
CA LEU A 91 1.12 -0.21 -17.82
C LEU A 91 0.67 -1.07 -19.02
N LYS A 92 0.86 -2.38 -18.95
CA LYS A 92 0.32 -3.31 -19.97
C LYS A 92 -1.20 -3.34 -20.02
N ALA A 93 -1.89 -2.99 -18.92
CA ALA A 93 -3.34 -2.90 -18.93
C ALA A 93 -3.82 -1.70 -19.75
N LEU A 94 -3.01 -0.63 -19.83
CA LEU A 94 -3.30 0.55 -20.64
C LEU A 94 -3.41 0.21 -22.13
N GLU A 95 -2.58 -0.73 -22.63
CA GLU A 95 -2.65 -1.17 -24.04
C GLU A 95 -4.04 -1.71 -24.45
N ASN A 96 -4.85 -2.15 -23.48
CA ASN A 96 -6.19 -2.69 -23.71
C ASN A 96 -7.32 -1.71 -23.39
N ILE A 97 -7.01 -0.47 -23.01
CA ILE A 97 -7.98 0.57 -22.67
C ILE A 97 -8.01 1.60 -23.79
N GLU A 98 -9.17 1.75 -24.43
CA GLU A 98 -9.37 2.79 -25.44
C GLU A 98 -9.70 4.15 -24.80
N GLY A 99 -9.21 5.24 -25.39
CA GLY A 99 -9.55 6.60 -24.95
C GLY A 99 -8.82 7.06 -23.69
N ILE A 100 -7.54 6.70 -23.54
CA ILE A 100 -6.69 7.19 -22.45
C ILE A 100 -6.50 8.70 -22.58
N SER A 101 -6.54 9.40 -21.45
CA SER A 101 -6.28 10.82 -21.33
C SER A 101 -4.86 11.17 -21.80
N ASP A 102 -4.73 12.33 -22.43
CA ASP A 102 -3.46 12.98 -22.74
C ASP A 102 -2.60 13.30 -21.50
N LYS A 103 -3.20 13.31 -20.31
CA LYS A 103 -2.50 13.47 -19.03
C LYS A 103 -1.73 12.22 -18.59
N VAL A 104 -1.97 11.06 -19.20
CA VAL A 104 -1.34 9.79 -18.81
C VAL A 104 -0.32 9.41 -19.86
N ASP A 105 0.95 9.39 -19.46
CA ASP A 105 2.01 8.80 -20.25
C ASP A 105 1.97 7.27 -20.10
N THR A 106 1.57 6.59 -21.18
CA THR A 106 1.43 5.14 -21.20
C THR A 106 2.76 4.38 -21.16
N GLU A 107 3.87 5.02 -21.54
CA GLU A 107 5.20 4.41 -21.52
C GLU A 107 5.84 4.50 -20.15
N SER A 108 5.81 5.70 -19.53
CA SER A 108 6.43 5.94 -18.23
C SER A 108 5.51 5.71 -17.04
N GLY A 109 4.19 5.65 -17.27
CA GLY A 109 3.18 5.61 -16.21
C GLY A 109 2.97 6.94 -15.50
N LYS A 110 3.63 8.01 -15.95
CA LYS A 110 3.49 9.34 -15.37
C LYS A 110 2.09 9.88 -15.62
N VAL A 111 1.49 10.49 -14.60
CA VAL A 111 0.23 11.20 -14.70
C VAL A 111 0.45 12.67 -14.39
N ASP A 112 0.09 13.54 -15.35
CA ASP A 112 0.19 14.99 -15.24
C ASP A 112 -1.06 15.56 -14.54
N ILE A 113 -1.05 15.43 -13.21
CA ILE A 113 -2.09 15.98 -12.33
C ILE A 113 -1.43 16.65 -11.11
N PRO A 114 -2.06 17.68 -10.53
CA PRO A 114 -1.52 18.36 -9.35
C PRO A 114 -1.35 17.41 -8.16
N ALA A 115 -0.23 17.53 -7.45
CA ALA A 115 0.08 16.73 -6.25
C ALA A 115 -0.90 16.97 -5.08
N ASP A 116 -1.51 18.16 -5.03
CA ASP A 116 -2.50 18.57 -4.03
C ASP A 116 -3.93 18.12 -4.36
N THR A 117 -4.12 17.38 -5.46
CA THR A 117 -5.42 16.85 -5.86
C THR A 117 -5.97 15.93 -4.79
N LYS A 118 -7.13 16.29 -4.23
CA LYS A 118 -7.81 15.49 -3.21
C LYS A 118 -8.55 14.32 -3.84
N PRO A 119 -8.25 13.06 -3.47
CA PRO A 119 -8.95 11.90 -3.98
C PRO A 119 -10.43 11.91 -3.58
N GLN A 120 -11.32 11.53 -4.51
CA GLN A 120 -12.72 11.29 -4.23
C GLN A 120 -12.91 9.87 -3.65
N SER A 121 -13.62 9.73 -2.53
CA SER A 121 -13.93 8.42 -1.94
C SER A 121 -15.03 7.73 -2.74
N ILE A 122 -14.85 6.44 -3.07
CA ILE A 122 -15.82 5.65 -3.87
C ILE A 122 -16.25 4.34 -3.17
N ASP A 123 -16.05 4.28 -1.87
CA ASP A 123 -16.38 3.19 -0.95
C ASP A 123 -17.79 3.29 -0.35
#